data_AF-A0A178UB65-F1
#
_entry.id   AF-A0A178UB65-F1
#
_cell.length_a   1.000
_cell.length_b   1.000
_cell.length_c   1.000
_cell.angle_alpha   90.00
_cell.angle_beta   90.00
_cell.angle_gamma   90.00
#
_symmetry.space_group_name_H-M   'P 1'
#
loop_
_entity.id
_entity.type
_entity.pdbx_description
1 polymer ?
#
loop_
_entity_poly.entity_id
_entity_poly.type
_entity_poly.pdbx_seq_one_letter_code
_entity_poly.pdbx_strand_id
1 'polypeptide(L)'
;MLTERCLSTRRKFNRHGIAVVKAASLDKVSGAIKPGGLVESDKLPTDVRKRAMDAVDECGRRVTVGDVASRGGLKVTEAQTALQAIAADTDGFLEVSDEGDVLYVFPRDYRTKLAAKSLRIQIEPFLEKAKGAVDYLARVSFGTALIASIVIVYTSIIALLSSKSEDDNRQRRRGRSYDSGFNFYINPVDLLWYWDPNYYNRRRAREDEGKGMNFIESVFSFVFGDGDPNQGIEEERWQMIGQYITSRGGVVAADELAPYLDVPSSKSAMNDESYILPVLLRFDGQPELDEEGNILYRFPSLQRTASGSSRRKEYVGKWFDWVADMEKFFKEKKWQFSKTSTSERALVIGLGAVNLFGVIVLNTLLNEMSVRPGGFLTFVKNIYPLLQIYAGSFFTIPLIRWFSIKRKNNQIENRNKARLQFARALESPDIALRRKLLSARDMAQKTVIGKDRIVYSTDRDMMEQNYETDEWDRRFKELEKSD
;
A
#
# COMPACT_ATOMS: atom_id res chain seq x y z
N MET A 1 -45.24 51.27 56.40
CA MET A 1 -45.95 52.33 55.66
C MET A 1 -44.90 53.33 55.16
N LEU A 2 -44.90 53.58 53.84
CA LEU A 2 -44.51 54.81 53.12
C LEU A 2 -43.08 55.37 53.35
N THR A 3 -42.15 55.18 52.38
CA THR A 3 -41.65 56.16 51.36
C THR A 3 -40.94 57.38 51.98
N GLU A 4 -39.73 57.82 51.61
CA GLU A 4 -39.14 58.04 50.27
C GLU A 4 -37.67 58.55 50.40
N ARG A 5 -36.91 58.48 49.29
CA ARG A 5 -35.80 59.37 48.82
C ARG A 5 -34.34 59.31 49.36
N CYS A 6 -33.47 59.05 48.36
CA CYS A 6 -32.26 59.78 47.95
C CYS A 6 -30.95 59.59 48.74
N LEU A 7 -29.86 59.20 48.05
CA LEU A 7 -28.57 59.92 48.07
C LEU A 7 -27.56 59.43 47.02
N SER A 8 -26.99 60.43 46.36
CA SER A 8 -25.84 60.51 45.45
C SER A 8 -24.56 59.80 45.95
N THR A 9 -23.72 59.31 45.02
CA THR A 9 -22.27 59.29 45.27
C THR A 9 -21.44 59.52 43.99
N ARG A 10 -20.78 60.68 43.95
CA ARG A 10 -19.64 61.04 43.08
C ARG A 10 -18.39 60.25 43.48
N ARG A 11 -17.53 59.88 42.52
CA ARG A 11 -16.08 59.82 42.74
C ARG A 11 -15.31 60.55 41.64
N LYS A 12 -14.35 61.36 42.11
CA LYS A 12 -13.52 62.34 41.39
C LYS A 12 -12.32 61.69 40.70
N PHE A 13 -11.91 62.35 39.63
CA PHE A 13 -10.70 62.16 38.82
C PHE A 13 -9.48 62.94 39.35
N ASN A 14 -8.34 62.71 38.70
CA ASN A 14 -7.02 63.39 38.69
C ASN A 14 -5.93 62.80 39.58
N ARG A 15 -4.67 62.66 39.15
CA ARG A 15 -3.89 63.16 37.99
C ARG A 15 -2.62 62.30 37.89
N HIS A 16 -1.92 62.28 36.74
CA HIS A 16 -0.47 62.52 36.57
C HIS A 16 -0.11 62.32 35.09
N GLY A 17 0.63 63.27 34.51
CA GLY A 17 0.99 63.31 33.11
C GLY A 17 2.42 62.84 32.82
N ILE A 18 2.56 62.32 31.59
CA ILE A 18 3.67 62.41 30.61
C ILE A 18 5.06 61.88 30.99
N ALA A 19 5.47 60.83 30.27
CA ALA A 19 6.82 60.72 29.70
C ALA A 19 6.75 60.02 28.33
N VAL A 20 7.28 60.68 27.31
CA VAL A 20 7.49 60.17 25.94
C VAL A 20 8.66 59.18 25.97
N VAL A 21 8.48 57.98 25.41
CA VAL A 21 9.61 57.10 25.06
C VAL A 21 9.48 56.59 23.63
N LYS A 22 10.48 57.02 22.85
CA LYS A 22 10.94 56.60 21.52
C LYS A 22 10.58 55.17 21.10
N ALA A 23 10.26 55.05 19.81
CA ALA A 23 10.33 53.84 19.03
C ALA A 23 11.65 53.09 19.28
N ALA A 24 11.54 51.82 19.64
CA ALA A 24 12.62 50.85 19.60
C ALA A 24 12.20 49.73 18.64
N SER A 25 12.98 49.61 17.58
CA SER A 25 13.12 48.50 16.64
C SER A 25 12.52 47.17 17.11
N LEU A 26 11.51 46.71 16.37
CA LEU A 26 11.12 45.30 16.34
C LEU A 26 12.15 44.53 15.49
N ASP A 27 13.33 44.36 16.07
CA ASP A 27 14.24 43.30 15.64
C ASP A 27 13.66 41.96 16.11
N LYS A 28 13.47 41.05 15.15
CA LYS A 28 13.51 39.60 15.36
C LYS A 28 12.48 39.03 16.37
N VAL A 29 11.22 38.93 15.95
CA VAL A 29 10.31 37.91 16.50
C VAL A 29 9.98 36.88 15.42
N SER A 30 10.99 36.07 15.12
CA SER A 30 10.78 34.74 14.58
C SER A 30 10.18 33.86 15.69
N GLY A 31 8.89 33.59 15.56
CA GLY A 31 8.19 32.52 16.27
C GLY A 31 7.36 32.97 17.46
N ALA A 32 6.04 32.97 17.28
CA ALA A 32 5.10 32.25 18.15
C ALA A 32 3.64 32.65 17.85
N ILE A 33 3.05 31.96 16.87
CA ILE A 33 1.66 31.53 17.01
C ILE A 33 1.76 30.00 17.10
N LYS A 34 1.88 29.45 18.32
CA LYS A 34 1.99 27.99 18.55
C LYS A 34 0.74 27.45 19.25
N PRO A 35 -0.24 26.91 18.53
CA PRO A 35 -1.10 25.87 19.11
C PRO A 35 -0.31 24.55 19.12
N GLY A 36 0.20 24.15 20.29
CA GLY A 36 0.69 22.80 20.61
C GLY A 36 2.04 22.38 20.03
N GLY A 37 2.95 21.86 20.86
CA GLY A 37 4.20 21.23 20.41
C GLY A 37 4.00 19.84 19.78
N LEU A 38 2.80 19.54 19.27
CA LEU A 38 2.47 18.29 18.61
C LEU A 38 2.70 18.44 17.11
N VAL A 39 3.37 17.47 16.51
CA VAL A 39 3.57 17.37 15.06
C VAL A 39 2.24 16.93 14.43
N GLU A 40 1.62 17.79 13.61
CA GLU A 40 0.27 17.52 13.05
C GLU A 40 0.28 16.31 12.10
N SER A 41 1.38 16.11 11.38
CA SER A 41 1.60 14.96 10.49
C SER A 41 1.73 13.62 11.22
N ASP A 42 1.91 13.62 12.56
CA ASP A 42 1.89 12.39 13.37
C ASP A 42 0.47 11.87 13.62
N LYS A 43 -0.57 12.72 13.48
CA LYS A 43 -1.98 12.32 13.60
C LYS A 43 -2.46 11.56 12.36
N LEU A 44 -1.77 11.72 11.23
CA LEU A 44 -2.13 11.06 9.98
C LEU A 44 -1.83 9.55 10.03
N PRO A 45 -2.67 8.73 9.38
CA PRO A 45 -2.29 7.37 9.01
C PRO A 45 -0.99 7.38 8.20
N THR A 46 -0.11 6.44 8.52
CA THR A 46 1.22 6.32 7.90
C THR A 46 1.14 6.16 6.38
N ASP A 47 0.18 5.36 5.90
CA ASP A 47 -0.05 5.10 4.48
C ASP A 47 -0.52 6.36 3.75
N VAL A 48 -1.44 7.13 4.34
CA VAL A 48 -1.96 8.38 3.78
C VAL A 48 -0.83 9.41 3.67
N ARG A 49 -0.01 9.53 4.73
CA ARG A 49 1.14 10.45 4.74
C ARG A 49 2.16 10.09 3.66
N LYS A 50 2.58 8.83 3.57
CA LYS A 50 3.56 8.38 2.55
C LYS A 50 3.05 8.64 1.14
N ARG A 51 1.82 8.23 0.84
CA ARG A 51 1.22 8.42 -0.49
C ARG A 51 1.04 9.90 -0.86
N ALA A 52 0.67 10.74 0.11
CA ALA A 52 0.62 12.19 -0.11
C ALA A 52 2.01 12.77 -0.41
N MET A 53 3.04 12.36 0.33
CA MET A 53 4.41 12.80 0.10
C MET A 53 4.96 12.34 -1.25
N ASP A 54 4.70 11.10 -1.65
CA ASP A 54 5.13 10.58 -2.95
C ASP A 54 4.42 11.30 -4.10
N ALA A 55 3.12 11.54 -3.97
CA ALA A 55 2.34 12.32 -4.94
C ALA A 55 2.81 13.79 -5.05
N VAL A 56 3.20 14.41 -3.93
CA VAL A 56 3.77 15.78 -3.91
C VAL A 56 5.07 15.84 -4.71
N ASP A 57 5.94 14.85 -4.53
CA ASP A 57 7.22 14.79 -5.25
C ASP A 57 7.04 14.53 -6.74
N GLU A 58 6.13 13.62 -7.11
CA GLU A 58 5.79 13.34 -8.51
C GLU A 58 5.20 14.55 -9.23
N CYS A 59 4.39 15.36 -8.55
CA CYS A 59 3.79 16.57 -9.10
C CYS A 59 4.70 17.82 -9.01
N GLY A 60 5.97 17.67 -8.62
CA GLY A 60 6.94 18.76 -8.66
C GLY A 60 6.85 19.73 -7.48
N ARG A 61 6.25 19.32 -6.36
CA ARG A 61 6.16 20.04 -5.06
C ARG A 61 5.32 21.30 -5.03
N ARG A 62 4.76 21.73 -6.15
CA ARG A 62 3.68 22.71 -6.23
C ARG A 62 2.44 21.96 -6.71
N VAL A 63 1.46 21.77 -5.82
CA VAL A 63 0.37 20.81 -6.03
C VAL A 63 -0.98 21.36 -5.61
N THR A 64 -2.04 20.93 -6.28
CA THR A 64 -3.42 21.07 -5.81
C THR A 64 -3.83 19.85 -4.98
N VAL A 65 -4.95 19.96 -4.26
CA VAL A 65 -5.57 18.80 -3.59
C VAL A 65 -5.93 17.70 -4.60
N GLY A 66 -6.42 18.07 -5.79
CA GLY A 66 -6.74 17.15 -6.88
C GLY A 66 -5.54 16.39 -7.43
N ASP A 67 -4.40 17.08 -7.59
CA ASP A 67 -3.15 16.46 -8.04
C ASP A 67 -2.69 15.37 -7.07
N VAL A 68 -2.81 15.62 -5.76
CA VAL A 68 -2.40 14.66 -4.72
C VAL A 68 -3.43 13.54 -4.55
N ALA A 69 -4.72 13.85 -4.64
CA ALA A 69 -5.79 12.85 -4.57
C ALA A 69 -5.69 11.87 -5.75
N SER A 70 -5.51 12.36 -6.98
CA SER A 70 -5.39 11.52 -8.18
C SER A 70 -4.13 10.65 -8.16
N ARG A 71 -2.95 11.24 -7.91
CA ARG A 71 -1.67 10.53 -7.91
C ARG A 71 -1.52 9.59 -6.72
N GLY A 72 -1.99 9.99 -5.54
CA GLY A 72 -1.91 9.19 -4.32
C GLY A 72 -3.05 8.18 -4.17
N GLY A 73 -4.09 8.24 -5.02
CA GLY A 73 -5.31 7.45 -4.86
C GLY A 73 -6.00 7.72 -3.52
N LEU A 74 -5.90 8.95 -3.01
CA LEU A 74 -6.43 9.37 -1.70
C LEU A 74 -7.83 9.96 -1.84
N LYS A 75 -8.61 9.95 -0.75
CA LYS A 75 -9.81 10.79 -0.73
C LYS A 75 -9.40 12.26 -0.80
N VAL A 76 -10.23 13.10 -1.41
CA VAL A 76 -9.96 14.55 -1.50
C VAL A 76 -9.77 15.17 -0.12
N THR A 77 -10.62 14.79 0.85
CA THR A 77 -10.52 15.26 2.24
C THR A 77 -9.27 14.76 2.97
N GLU A 78 -8.86 13.51 2.74
CA GLU A 78 -7.63 12.92 3.28
C GLU A 78 -6.40 13.62 2.69
N ALA A 79 -6.40 13.86 1.38
CA ALA A 79 -5.33 14.57 0.69
C ALA A 79 -5.21 16.02 1.19
N GLN A 80 -6.32 16.73 1.35
CA GLN A 80 -6.33 18.09 1.91
C GLN A 80 -5.78 18.12 3.33
N THR A 81 -6.27 17.24 4.20
CA THR A 81 -5.80 17.14 5.59
C THR A 81 -4.30 16.82 5.65
N ALA A 82 -3.85 15.89 4.80
CA ALA A 82 -2.44 15.52 4.71
C ALA A 82 -1.56 16.70 4.25
N LEU A 83 -1.99 17.43 3.22
CA LEU A 83 -1.26 18.58 2.71
C LEU A 83 -1.16 19.71 3.75
N GLN A 84 -2.25 19.99 4.46
CA GLN A 84 -2.26 20.99 5.53
C GLN A 84 -1.35 20.61 6.69
N ALA A 85 -1.40 19.35 7.14
CA ALA A 85 -0.56 18.87 8.22
C ALA A 85 0.93 18.86 7.83
N ILE A 86 1.26 18.42 6.60
CA ILE A 86 2.64 18.46 6.10
C ILE A 86 3.11 19.91 5.94
N ALA A 87 2.27 20.81 5.41
CA ALA A 87 2.62 22.23 5.23
C ALA A 87 2.80 22.95 6.58
N ALA A 88 2.03 22.61 7.60
CA ALA A 88 2.17 23.19 8.94
C ALA A 88 3.46 22.75 9.65
N ASP A 89 3.86 21.49 9.47
CA ASP A 89 5.07 20.95 10.08
C ASP A 89 6.34 21.25 9.27
N THR A 90 6.20 21.62 8.00
CA THR A 90 7.32 22.01 7.12
C THR A 90 7.28 23.51 6.87
N ASP A 91 8.30 24.06 6.22
CA ASP A 91 8.25 25.46 5.75
C ASP A 91 7.51 25.53 4.40
N GLY A 92 6.35 24.87 4.32
CA GLY A 92 5.47 24.89 3.15
C GLY A 92 4.54 26.09 3.20
N PHE A 93 4.26 26.69 2.06
CA PHE A 93 3.38 27.85 1.97
C PHE A 93 2.24 27.62 0.97
N LEU A 94 1.20 28.45 1.10
CA LEU A 94 -0.01 28.39 0.30
C LEU A 94 0.02 29.50 -0.75
N GLU A 95 -0.37 29.17 -1.97
CA GLU A 95 -0.70 30.13 -3.04
C GLU A 95 -2.19 30.01 -3.34
N VAL A 96 -2.86 31.12 -3.60
CA VAL A 96 -4.28 31.16 -3.96
C VAL A 96 -4.44 31.85 -5.31
N SER A 97 -5.20 31.24 -6.22
CA SER A 97 -5.50 31.82 -7.52
C SER A 97 -6.60 32.89 -7.47
N ASP A 98 -6.75 33.62 -8.57
CA ASP A 98 -7.87 34.52 -8.86
C ASP A 98 -9.25 33.85 -8.76
N GLU A 99 -9.33 32.58 -9.15
CA GLU A 99 -10.55 31.76 -9.04
C GLU A 99 -10.76 31.16 -7.63
N GLY A 100 -9.85 31.41 -6.68
CA GLY A 100 -9.90 30.90 -5.31
C GLY A 100 -9.35 29.48 -5.14
N ASP A 101 -8.65 28.93 -6.14
CA ASP A 101 -8.02 27.62 -6.04
C ASP A 101 -6.78 27.69 -5.14
N VAL A 102 -6.68 26.77 -4.18
CA VAL A 102 -5.54 26.71 -3.23
C VAL A 102 -4.48 25.73 -3.72
N LEU A 103 -3.24 26.19 -3.74
CA LEU A 103 -2.05 25.41 -4.07
C LEU A 103 -1.10 25.35 -2.89
N TYR A 104 -0.48 24.19 -2.71
CA TYR A 104 0.51 23.93 -1.69
C TYR A 104 1.88 23.87 -2.34
N VAL A 105 2.82 24.68 -1.85
CA VAL A 105 4.21 24.71 -2.33
C VAL A 105 5.14 24.23 -1.24
N PHE A 106 5.89 23.17 -1.53
CA PHE A 106 6.83 22.56 -0.59
C PHE A 106 8.29 22.83 -0.98
N PRO A 107 9.16 23.16 0.00
CA PRO A 107 10.59 23.29 -0.25
C PRO A 107 11.21 21.93 -0.58
N ARG A 108 12.38 21.92 -1.25
CA ARG A 108 13.04 20.67 -1.66
C ARG A 108 13.36 19.74 -0.47
N ASP A 109 13.63 20.32 0.68
CA ASP A 109 14.05 19.62 1.91
C ASP A 109 12.88 19.37 2.88
N TYR A 110 11.62 19.45 2.42
CA TYR A 110 10.47 19.28 3.33
C TYR A 110 10.47 17.91 4.02
N ARG A 111 10.89 16.82 3.34
CA ARG A 111 10.97 15.46 3.93
C ARG A 111 11.95 15.39 5.10
N THR A 112 13.12 16.01 4.98
CA THR A 112 14.15 15.99 6.03
C THR A 112 13.73 16.86 7.21
N LYS A 113 13.12 18.03 6.94
CA LYS A 113 12.52 18.89 7.98
C LYS A 113 11.41 18.17 8.75
N LEU A 114 10.58 17.39 8.05
CA LEU A 114 9.52 16.59 8.67
C LEU A 114 10.09 15.46 9.54
N ALA A 115 11.09 14.73 9.04
CA ALA A 115 11.76 13.66 9.79
C ALA A 115 12.55 14.16 11.01
N ALA A 116 13.07 15.39 10.97
CA ALA A 116 13.73 16.01 12.11
C ALA A 116 12.74 16.38 13.24
N LYS A 117 11.47 16.63 12.90
CA LYS A 117 10.42 16.97 13.88
C LYS A 117 9.68 15.74 14.42
N SER A 118 9.50 14.68 13.62
CA SER A 118 8.74 13.49 14.03
C SER A 118 9.63 12.29 14.42
N LEU A 119 9.55 11.87 15.69
CA LEU A 119 10.15 10.61 16.16
C LEU A 119 9.44 9.37 15.56
N ARG A 120 8.14 9.48 15.27
CA ARG A 120 7.36 8.38 14.67
C ARG A 120 7.90 8.03 13.27
N ILE A 121 8.22 9.05 12.47
CA ILE A 121 8.80 8.88 11.13
C ILE A 121 10.20 8.25 11.20
N GLN A 122 10.98 8.52 12.26
CA GLN A 122 12.33 7.93 12.43
C GLN A 122 12.30 6.44 12.83
N ILE A 123 11.32 6.01 13.63
CA ILE A 123 11.25 4.64 14.15
C ILE A 123 10.53 3.68 13.19
N GLU A 124 9.65 4.20 12.35
CA GLU A 124 8.91 3.45 11.34
C GLU A 124 9.75 2.47 10.49
N PRO A 125 10.91 2.88 9.91
CA PRO A 125 11.75 1.95 9.15
C PRO A 125 12.32 0.81 9.99
N PHE A 126 12.51 1.01 11.30
CA PHE A 126 12.94 -0.07 12.19
C PHE A 126 11.81 -1.07 12.47
N LEU A 127 10.57 -0.58 12.61
CA LEU A 127 9.41 -1.46 12.80
C LEU A 127 9.12 -2.29 11.54
N GLU A 128 9.25 -1.71 10.36
CA GLU A 128 9.13 -2.44 9.09
C GLU A 128 10.22 -3.52 8.96
N LYS A 129 11.48 -3.19 9.33
CA LYS A 129 12.57 -4.17 9.40
C LYS A 129 12.30 -5.28 10.44
N ALA A 130 11.74 -4.94 11.59
CA ALA A 130 11.41 -5.90 12.64
C ALA A 130 10.33 -6.90 12.21
N LYS A 131 9.29 -6.44 11.50
CA LYS A 131 8.27 -7.34 10.91
C LYS A 131 8.90 -8.35 9.96
N GLY A 132 9.83 -7.89 9.10
CA GLY A 132 10.59 -8.77 8.22
C GLY A 132 11.42 -9.82 8.99
N ALA A 133 12.00 -9.46 10.13
CA ALA A 133 12.76 -10.36 10.99
C ALA A 133 11.88 -11.40 11.71
N VAL A 134 10.66 -11.04 12.11
CA VAL A 134 9.70 -11.97 12.72
C VAL A 134 9.22 -13.01 11.72
N ASP A 135 8.82 -12.57 10.51
CA ASP A 135 8.45 -13.47 9.41
C ASP A 135 9.59 -14.44 9.09
N TYR A 136 10.82 -13.93 9.09
CA TYR A 136 12.02 -14.73 8.90
C TYR A 136 12.15 -15.79 9.99
N LEU A 137 12.12 -15.41 11.27
CA LEU A 137 12.25 -16.33 12.42
C LEU A 137 11.20 -17.45 12.41
N ALA A 138 9.97 -17.14 12.00
CA ALA A 138 8.90 -18.14 11.83
C ALA A 138 9.25 -19.19 10.74
N ARG A 139 9.78 -18.76 9.59
CA ARG A 139 10.22 -19.65 8.50
C ARG A 139 11.35 -20.57 8.95
N VAL A 140 12.30 -19.98 9.67
CA VAL A 140 13.49 -20.65 10.21
C VAL A 140 13.10 -21.78 11.15
N SER A 141 12.40 -21.39 12.22
CA SER A 141 12.04 -22.29 13.31
C SER A 141 11.25 -23.48 12.80
N PHE A 142 10.34 -23.24 11.84
CA PHE A 142 9.55 -24.30 11.22
C PHE A 142 10.42 -25.30 10.43
N GLY A 143 11.33 -24.82 9.58
CA GLY A 143 12.21 -25.69 8.80
C GLY A 143 13.17 -26.49 9.68
N THR A 144 13.74 -25.85 10.72
CA THR A 144 14.60 -26.53 11.69
C THR A 144 13.84 -27.56 12.52
N ALA A 145 12.59 -27.27 12.89
CA ALA A 145 11.73 -28.23 13.59
C ALA A 145 11.40 -29.44 12.72
N LEU A 146 11.24 -29.27 11.40
CA LEU A 146 11.04 -30.39 10.48
C LEU A 146 12.23 -31.34 10.50
N ILE A 147 13.45 -30.81 10.35
CA ILE A 147 14.67 -31.61 10.34
C ILE A 147 14.86 -32.31 11.69
N ALA A 148 14.68 -31.57 12.80
CA ALA A 148 14.74 -32.13 14.14
C ALA A 148 13.72 -33.26 14.36
N SER A 149 12.48 -33.09 13.86
CA SER A 149 11.44 -34.11 13.94
C SER A 149 11.85 -35.40 13.22
N ILE A 150 12.40 -35.29 12.01
CA ILE A 150 12.87 -36.43 11.23
C ILE A 150 14.00 -37.15 11.96
N VAL A 151 15.00 -36.40 12.45
CA VAL A 151 16.14 -36.99 13.16
C VAL A 151 15.67 -37.72 14.42
N ILE A 152 14.79 -37.11 15.23
CA ILE A 152 14.25 -37.74 16.45
C ILE A 152 13.46 -39.01 16.11
N VAL A 153 12.59 -38.97 15.10
CA VAL A 153 11.76 -40.11 14.71
C VAL A 153 12.63 -41.29 14.25
N TYR A 154 13.56 -41.06 13.32
CA TYR A 154 14.36 -42.14 12.74
C TYR A 154 15.42 -42.69 13.72
N THR A 155 16.03 -41.85 14.55
CA THR A 155 16.93 -42.33 15.61
C THR A 155 16.19 -43.20 16.62
N SER A 156 14.95 -42.85 16.96
CA SER A 156 14.10 -43.66 17.84
C SER A 156 13.74 -45.00 17.21
N ILE A 157 13.36 -45.03 15.93
CA ILE A 157 13.08 -46.27 15.21
C ILE A 157 14.32 -47.19 15.21
N ILE A 158 15.51 -46.66 14.90
CA ILE A 158 16.75 -47.45 14.89
C ILE A 158 17.07 -48.00 16.29
N ALA A 159 16.93 -47.18 17.34
CA ALA A 159 17.15 -47.61 18.72
C ALA A 159 16.19 -48.74 19.12
N LEU A 160 14.91 -48.63 18.76
CA LEU A 160 13.89 -49.64 19.03
C LEU A 160 14.19 -50.96 18.29
N LEU A 161 14.53 -50.89 17.00
CA LEU A 161 14.86 -52.09 16.22
C LEU A 161 16.14 -52.78 16.71
N SER A 162 17.15 -52.01 17.11
CA SER A 162 18.42 -52.55 17.63
C SER A 162 18.24 -53.23 19.00
N SER A 163 17.30 -52.74 19.82
CA SER A 163 16.97 -53.35 21.12
C SER A 163 16.18 -54.65 21.02
N LYS A 164 15.62 -54.97 19.85
CA LYS A 164 14.83 -56.18 19.61
C LYS A 164 15.68 -57.35 19.09
N SER A 165 16.96 -57.11 18.78
CA SER A 165 17.92 -58.14 18.36
C SER A 165 18.90 -58.45 19.48
N GLU A 166 18.48 -59.29 20.41
CA GLU A 166 19.35 -59.92 21.40
C GLU A 166 19.20 -61.44 21.25
N ASP A 167 20.02 -62.04 20.36
CA ASP A 167 20.71 -63.31 20.59
C ASP A 167 21.71 -63.68 19.46
N ASP A 168 22.95 -63.92 19.91
CA ASP A 168 24.10 -64.65 19.35
C ASP A 168 24.57 -64.47 17.88
N ASN A 169 25.67 -63.74 17.70
CA ASN A 169 26.96 -64.39 17.45
C ASN A 169 28.18 -63.44 17.57
N ARG A 170 29.18 -63.95 18.28
CA ARG A 170 30.53 -63.39 18.38
C ARG A 170 31.26 -63.49 17.04
N GLN A 171 32.07 -62.45 16.77
CA GLN A 171 33.18 -62.41 15.81
C GLN A 171 32.82 -62.47 14.31
N ARG A 172 32.98 -61.34 13.63
CA ARG A 172 34.02 -61.17 12.60
C ARG A 172 34.20 -59.69 12.28
N ARG A 173 35.40 -59.19 12.60
CA ARG A 173 35.92 -57.95 12.01
C ARG A 173 36.04 -58.15 10.50
N ARG A 174 35.14 -57.53 9.74
CA ARG A 174 35.35 -57.18 8.34
C ARG A 174 34.80 -55.78 8.16
N GLY A 175 35.72 -54.82 8.05
CA GLY A 175 35.40 -53.48 7.59
C GLY A 175 34.73 -53.60 6.24
N ARG A 176 33.43 -53.31 6.21
CA ARG A 176 32.67 -53.11 4.99
C ARG A 176 32.46 -51.60 4.91
N SER A 177 33.25 -50.97 4.04
CA SER A 177 33.05 -49.58 3.67
C SER A 177 31.58 -49.40 3.30
N TYR A 178 30.90 -48.54 4.03
CA TYR A 178 29.66 -47.94 3.57
C TYR A 178 30.03 -47.11 2.34
N ASP A 179 29.81 -47.67 1.16
CA ASP A 179 29.62 -46.86 -0.04
C ASP A 179 28.25 -46.19 0.09
N SER A 180 28.25 -45.05 0.79
CA SER A 180 27.10 -44.15 0.87
C SER A 180 27.00 -43.40 -0.45
N GLY A 181 26.55 -44.09 -1.49
CA GLY A 181 26.22 -43.54 -2.81
C GLY A 181 25.01 -42.59 -2.83
N PHE A 182 24.58 -42.07 -1.68
CA PHE A 182 23.65 -40.96 -1.58
C PHE A 182 24.40 -39.72 -1.12
N ASN A 183 25.03 -39.05 -2.07
CA ASN A 183 25.61 -37.73 -1.84
C ASN A 183 24.48 -36.69 -1.78
N PHE A 184 23.77 -36.64 -0.65
CA PHE A 184 22.98 -35.47 -0.29
C PHE A 184 23.99 -34.34 -0.04
N TYR A 185 24.13 -33.45 -1.03
CA TYR A 185 24.72 -32.13 -0.79
C TYR A 185 23.78 -31.33 0.13
N ILE A 186 23.77 -31.67 1.42
CA ILE A 186 23.29 -30.80 2.50
C ILE A 186 24.55 -30.45 3.28
N ASN A 187 25.16 -29.33 2.89
CA ASN A 187 26.36 -28.85 3.56
C ASN A 187 25.94 -28.31 4.94
N PRO A 188 26.42 -28.84 6.07
CA PRO A 188 26.03 -28.36 7.40
C PRO A 188 26.50 -26.92 7.68
N VAL A 189 27.42 -26.41 6.86
CA VAL A 189 27.90 -25.02 6.88
C VAL A 189 26.93 -24.05 6.17
N ASP A 190 25.97 -24.56 5.39
CA ASP A 190 24.87 -23.78 4.79
C ASP A 190 23.86 -23.28 5.85
N LEU A 191 24.01 -23.76 7.10
CA LEU A 191 23.27 -23.33 8.29
C LEU A 191 23.79 -22.00 8.89
N LEU A 192 25.02 -21.58 8.54
CA LEU A 192 25.72 -20.45 9.18
C LEU A 192 25.71 -19.14 8.36
N TRP A 193 25.35 -19.16 7.08
CA TRP A 193 25.21 -17.93 6.26
C TRP A 193 23.85 -17.21 6.43
N TYR A 194 23.13 -17.61 7.47
CA TYR A 194 21.70 -17.47 7.72
C TYR A 194 21.34 -16.21 8.51
N TRP A 195 22.07 -15.11 8.30
CA TRP A 195 22.03 -13.91 9.15
C TRP A 195 21.95 -12.60 8.34
N ASP A 196 21.28 -12.58 7.18
CA ASP A 196 21.11 -11.35 6.39
C ASP A 196 19.68 -10.76 6.52
N PRO A 197 19.51 -9.61 7.21
CA PRO A 197 18.23 -8.94 7.44
C PRO A 197 17.53 -8.37 6.19
N ASN A 198 18.19 -8.31 5.04
CA ASN A 198 17.71 -7.58 3.86
C ASN A 198 17.08 -8.46 2.75
N TYR A 199 16.45 -9.59 3.13
CA TYR A 199 15.94 -10.57 2.17
C TYR A 199 14.86 -10.04 1.20
N TYR A 200 13.95 -9.18 1.66
CA TYR A 200 12.87 -8.65 0.82
C TYR A 200 13.36 -7.77 -0.34
N ASN A 201 14.38 -6.93 -0.12
CA ASN A 201 14.95 -6.09 -1.18
C ASN A 201 15.77 -6.88 -2.20
N ARG A 202 16.36 -8.02 -1.79
CA ARG A 202 17.18 -8.87 -2.67
C ARG A 202 16.34 -9.89 -3.47
N ARG A 203 15.06 -10.09 -3.14
CA ARG A 203 14.18 -11.06 -3.82
C ARG A 203 13.73 -10.61 -5.21
N ARG A 204 13.45 -9.31 -5.41
CA ARG A 204 13.19 -8.75 -6.75
C ARG A 204 14.43 -8.86 -7.66
N ALA A 205 15.63 -8.72 -7.09
CA ALA A 205 16.89 -8.86 -7.83
C ALA A 205 17.32 -10.33 -8.07
N ARG A 206 16.94 -11.28 -7.20
CA ARG A 206 17.25 -12.72 -7.37
C ARG A 206 16.27 -13.46 -8.29
N GLU A 207 15.03 -12.98 -8.45
CA GLU A 207 14.09 -13.49 -9.47
C GLU A 207 14.65 -13.32 -10.90
N ASP A 208 15.46 -12.28 -11.15
CA ASP A 208 16.17 -12.07 -12.43
C ASP A 208 17.42 -12.96 -12.60
N GLU A 209 17.97 -13.55 -11.53
CA GLU A 209 19.22 -14.34 -11.58
C GLU A 209 19.02 -15.87 -11.68
N GLY A 210 17.77 -16.37 -11.71
CA GLY A 210 17.49 -17.81 -11.89
C GLY A 210 18.00 -18.74 -10.79
N LYS A 211 18.38 -18.21 -9.61
CA LYS A 211 18.78 -19.02 -8.46
C LYS A 211 17.53 -19.61 -7.79
N GLY A 212 17.43 -20.95 -7.78
CA GLY A 212 16.33 -21.70 -7.16
C GLY A 212 16.18 -21.43 -5.65
N MET A 213 15.03 -21.80 -5.08
CA MET A 213 14.77 -21.60 -3.65
C MET A 213 15.55 -22.62 -2.80
N ASN A 214 15.94 -22.19 -1.60
CA ASN A 214 16.57 -23.09 -0.64
C ASN A 214 15.56 -24.11 -0.10
N PHE A 215 16.00 -25.30 0.28
CA PHE A 215 15.10 -26.37 0.74
C PHE A 215 14.11 -25.94 1.84
N ILE A 216 14.57 -25.24 2.89
CA ILE A 216 13.70 -24.74 3.98
C ILE A 216 12.70 -23.70 3.46
N GLU A 217 13.10 -22.88 2.49
CA GLU A 217 12.21 -21.93 1.84
C GLU A 217 11.17 -22.64 0.98
N SER A 218 11.56 -23.70 0.26
CA SER A 218 10.63 -24.54 -0.50
C SER A 218 9.64 -25.26 0.43
N VAL A 219 10.09 -25.75 1.58
CA VAL A 219 9.22 -26.31 2.64
C VAL A 219 8.23 -25.26 3.14
N PHE A 220 8.70 -24.06 3.50
CA PHE A 220 7.85 -23.01 4.02
C PHE A 220 6.85 -22.51 2.96
N SER A 221 7.31 -22.28 1.73
CA SER A 221 6.48 -21.91 0.59
C SER A 221 5.42 -22.99 0.30
N PHE A 222 5.79 -24.27 0.42
CA PHE A 222 4.84 -25.37 0.32
C PHE A 222 3.79 -25.35 1.45
N VAL A 223 4.18 -25.23 2.72
CA VAL A 223 3.25 -25.34 3.86
C VAL A 223 2.43 -24.07 4.08
N PHE A 224 3.05 -22.89 4.03
CA PHE A 224 2.41 -21.60 4.36
C PHE A 224 2.14 -20.70 3.14
N GLY A 225 2.98 -20.77 2.11
CA GLY A 225 2.83 -20.01 0.88
C GLY A 225 3.69 -18.74 0.88
N ASP A 226 3.59 -17.96 -0.20
CA ASP A 226 4.51 -16.84 -0.44
C ASP A 226 3.93 -15.46 -0.14
N GLY A 227 2.75 -15.42 0.50
CA GLY A 227 2.02 -14.18 0.80
C GLY A 227 0.96 -13.82 -0.25
N ASP A 228 0.31 -12.67 -0.05
CA ASP A 228 -0.71 -12.17 -0.96
C ASP A 228 -0.06 -11.48 -2.18
N PRO A 229 -0.28 -11.95 -3.42
CA PRO A 229 0.28 -11.32 -4.62
C PRO A 229 -0.36 -9.95 -4.93
N ASN A 230 -1.48 -9.62 -4.30
CA ASN A 230 -2.27 -8.40 -4.51
C ASN A 230 -2.19 -7.45 -3.30
N GLN A 231 -1.12 -7.50 -2.50
CA GLN A 231 -0.90 -6.49 -1.45
C GLN A 231 -0.78 -5.10 -2.07
N GLY A 232 -1.48 -4.12 -1.52
CA GLY A 232 -1.49 -2.74 -2.03
C GLY A 232 -2.27 -2.56 -3.34
N ILE A 233 -2.90 -3.61 -3.89
CA ILE A 233 -3.55 -3.52 -5.20
C ILE A 233 -4.72 -2.52 -5.23
N GLU A 234 -5.38 -2.34 -4.07
CA GLU A 234 -6.48 -1.38 -3.94
C GLU A 234 -5.96 0.06 -4.04
N GLU A 235 -4.76 0.33 -3.53
CA GLU A 235 -4.12 1.63 -3.64
C GLU A 235 -3.77 1.93 -5.09
N GLU A 236 -3.16 0.95 -5.78
CA GLU A 236 -2.88 1.03 -7.22
C GLU A 236 -4.17 1.24 -8.05
N ARG A 237 -5.27 0.56 -7.68
CA ARG A 237 -6.59 0.73 -8.30
C ARG A 237 -7.07 2.17 -8.21
N TRP A 238 -7.05 2.76 -7.00
CA TRP A 238 -7.50 4.13 -6.79
C TRP A 238 -6.61 5.16 -7.49
N GLN A 239 -5.29 4.92 -7.54
CA GLN A 239 -4.38 5.75 -8.32
C GLN A 239 -4.72 5.70 -9.81
N MET A 240 -5.00 4.52 -10.36
CA MET A 240 -5.40 4.38 -11.75
C MET A 240 -6.73 5.07 -12.05
N ILE A 241 -7.72 4.95 -11.18
CA ILE A 241 -9.00 5.65 -11.34
C ILE A 241 -8.80 7.18 -11.31
N GLY A 242 -8.06 7.68 -10.32
CA GLY A 242 -7.79 9.11 -10.18
C GLY A 242 -7.03 9.68 -11.38
N GLN A 243 -5.96 9.01 -11.81
CA GLN A 243 -5.19 9.39 -13.00
C GLN A 243 -6.04 9.30 -14.28
N TYR A 244 -6.91 8.31 -14.42
CA TYR A 244 -7.83 8.20 -15.56
C TYR A 244 -8.75 9.44 -15.60
N ILE A 245 -9.44 9.74 -14.50
CA ILE A 245 -10.34 10.91 -14.40
C ILE A 245 -9.60 12.22 -14.72
N THR A 246 -8.43 12.45 -14.14
CA THR A 246 -7.62 13.66 -14.39
C THR A 246 -7.15 13.74 -15.84
N SER A 247 -6.73 12.61 -16.45
CA SER A 247 -6.32 12.57 -17.86
C SER A 247 -7.46 12.91 -18.83
N ARG A 248 -8.69 12.65 -18.39
CA ARG A 248 -9.94 12.88 -19.12
C ARG A 248 -10.55 14.26 -18.85
N GLY A 249 -9.88 15.14 -18.11
CA GLY A 249 -10.36 16.49 -17.79
C GLY A 249 -11.49 16.49 -16.75
N GLY A 250 -11.47 15.52 -15.84
CA GLY A 250 -12.35 15.48 -14.68
C GLY A 250 -13.83 15.16 -14.97
N VAL A 251 -14.19 14.77 -16.19
CA VAL A 251 -15.54 14.28 -16.52
C VAL A 251 -15.42 12.92 -17.18
N VAL A 252 -16.20 11.96 -16.70
CA VAL A 252 -16.20 10.57 -17.18
C VAL A 252 -17.61 9.97 -17.15
N ALA A 253 -17.85 9.02 -18.05
CA ALA A 253 -19.03 8.14 -17.94
C ALA A 253 -18.72 6.95 -17.00
N ALA A 254 -19.75 6.37 -16.35
CA ALA A 254 -19.55 5.19 -15.50
C ALA A 254 -18.90 4.02 -16.26
N ASP A 255 -19.30 3.85 -17.53
CA ASP A 255 -18.79 2.80 -18.42
C ASP A 255 -17.27 2.87 -18.63
N GLU A 256 -16.68 4.06 -18.60
CA GLU A 256 -15.23 4.25 -18.73
C GLU A 256 -14.44 3.75 -17.51
N LEU A 257 -15.06 3.80 -16.33
CA LEU A 257 -14.45 3.39 -15.07
C LEU A 257 -14.76 1.93 -14.71
N ALA A 258 -15.77 1.33 -15.33
CA ALA A 258 -16.14 -0.08 -15.15
C ALA A 258 -14.96 -1.07 -15.26
N PRO A 259 -13.98 -0.91 -16.18
CA PRO A 259 -12.80 -1.80 -16.25
C PRO A 259 -11.90 -1.79 -15.01
N TYR A 260 -12.01 -0.77 -14.15
CA TYR A 260 -11.22 -0.63 -12.93
C TYR A 260 -12.00 -0.97 -11.66
N LEU A 261 -13.31 -1.19 -11.78
CA LEU A 261 -14.22 -1.40 -10.66
C LEU A 261 -14.69 -2.86 -10.56
N ASP A 262 -15.31 -3.17 -9.42
CA ASP A 262 -15.95 -4.46 -9.17
C ASP A 262 -17.41 -4.41 -9.63
N VAL A 263 -17.64 -4.62 -10.93
CA VAL A 263 -18.98 -4.55 -11.52
C VAL A 263 -19.70 -5.91 -11.39
N PRO A 264 -20.96 -5.95 -10.90
CA PRO A 264 -21.74 -7.17 -10.86
C PRO A 264 -21.98 -7.72 -12.27
N SER A 265 -21.71 -9.01 -12.48
CA SER A 265 -21.78 -9.65 -13.82
C SER A 265 -23.20 -9.92 -14.34
N SER A 266 -24.25 -9.42 -13.67
CA SER A 266 -25.64 -9.63 -14.11
C SER A 266 -26.03 -8.59 -15.16
N LYS A 267 -26.64 -9.03 -16.26
CA LYS A 267 -27.15 -8.15 -17.33
C LYS A 267 -28.13 -7.08 -16.83
N SER A 268 -28.90 -7.37 -15.78
CA SER A 268 -29.80 -6.40 -15.15
C SER A 268 -29.07 -5.33 -14.33
N ALA A 269 -27.89 -5.65 -13.80
CA ALA A 269 -27.04 -4.73 -13.05
C ALA A 269 -26.10 -3.94 -13.97
N MET A 270 -26.12 -4.20 -15.29
CA MET A 270 -25.31 -3.49 -16.28
C MET A 270 -25.89 -2.11 -16.63
N ASN A 271 -27.21 -1.94 -16.46
CA ASN A 271 -27.88 -0.64 -16.55
C ASN A 271 -27.86 0.14 -15.22
N ASP A 272 -27.42 -0.50 -14.13
CA ASP A 272 -27.33 0.13 -12.82
C ASP A 272 -25.93 0.71 -12.62
N GLU A 273 -25.79 2.03 -12.78
CA GLU A 273 -24.53 2.75 -12.61
C GLU A 273 -24.11 2.88 -11.13
N SER A 274 -24.80 2.21 -10.19
CA SER A 274 -24.50 2.24 -8.74
C SER A 274 -23.06 1.86 -8.36
N TYR A 275 -22.34 1.13 -9.21
CA TYR A 275 -20.95 0.76 -8.96
C TYR A 275 -19.99 1.98 -8.93
N ILE A 276 -20.41 3.15 -9.41
CA ILE A 276 -19.60 4.38 -9.42
C ILE A 276 -19.59 5.12 -8.07
N LEU A 277 -20.57 4.88 -7.20
CA LEU A 277 -20.76 5.63 -5.94
C LEU A 277 -19.50 5.71 -5.06
N PRO A 278 -18.68 4.64 -4.90
CA PRO A 278 -17.44 4.72 -4.15
C PRO A 278 -16.42 5.69 -4.75
N VAL A 279 -16.42 5.86 -6.08
CA VAL A 279 -15.54 6.80 -6.78
C VAL A 279 -15.99 8.23 -6.51
N LEU A 280 -17.30 8.49 -6.55
CA LEU A 280 -17.88 9.80 -6.22
C LEU A 280 -17.54 10.21 -4.79
N LEU A 281 -17.72 9.29 -3.83
CA LEU A 281 -17.39 9.54 -2.43
C LEU A 281 -15.89 9.80 -2.20
N ARG A 282 -15.02 9.12 -2.96
CA ARG A 282 -13.57 9.26 -2.79
C ARG A 282 -13.03 10.53 -3.41
N PHE A 283 -13.45 10.83 -4.63
CA PHE A 283 -12.92 11.95 -5.43
C PHE A 283 -13.81 13.20 -5.44
N ASP A 284 -14.84 13.23 -4.60
CA ASP A 284 -15.81 14.32 -4.50
C ASP A 284 -16.50 14.61 -5.86
N GLY A 285 -17.00 13.53 -6.46
CA GLY A 285 -17.67 13.57 -7.76
C GLY A 285 -19.16 13.83 -7.65
N GLN A 286 -19.73 14.48 -8.66
CA GLN A 286 -21.15 14.83 -8.74
C GLN A 286 -21.75 14.33 -10.07
N PRO A 287 -22.97 13.77 -10.05
CA PRO A 287 -23.67 13.40 -11.27
C PRO A 287 -24.25 14.65 -11.96
N GLU A 288 -24.03 14.75 -13.26
CA GLU A 288 -24.62 15.77 -14.13
C GLU A 288 -25.32 15.09 -15.31
N LEU A 289 -26.39 15.71 -15.82
CA LEU A 289 -27.09 15.22 -16.99
C LEU A 289 -26.57 15.94 -18.22
N ASP A 290 -26.37 15.19 -19.31
CA ASP A 290 -26.16 15.79 -20.62
C ASP A 290 -27.49 16.23 -21.27
N GLU A 291 -27.40 16.89 -22.42
CA GLU A 291 -28.56 17.34 -23.19
C GLU A 291 -29.46 16.18 -23.68
N GLU A 292 -28.91 14.96 -23.69
CA GLU A 292 -29.54 13.74 -24.20
C GLU A 292 -30.22 12.93 -23.07
N GLY A 293 -30.03 13.33 -21.81
CA GLY A 293 -30.56 12.68 -20.62
C GLY A 293 -29.70 11.55 -20.06
N ASN A 294 -28.45 11.38 -20.52
CA ASN A 294 -27.49 10.46 -19.92
C ASN A 294 -26.82 11.09 -18.70
N ILE A 295 -26.46 10.23 -17.73
CA ILE A 295 -25.73 10.64 -16.53
C ILE A 295 -24.23 10.59 -16.82
N LEU A 296 -23.56 11.70 -16.54
CA LEU A 296 -22.11 11.87 -16.57
C LEU A 296 -21.63 12.27 -15.17
N TYR A 297 -20.37 11.96 -14.86
CA TYR A 297 -19.82 12.23 -13.53
C TYR A 297 -18.70 13.25 -13.63
N ARG A 298 -18.92 14.42 -13.02
CA ARG A 298 -17.95 15.51 -12.92
C ARG A 298 -17.19 15.44 -11.60
N PHE A 299 -15.89 15.66 -11.65
CA PHE A 299 -14.98 15.69 -10.51
C PHE A 299 -14.23 17.02 -10.46
N PRO A 300 -14.84 18.08 -9.90
CA PRO A 300 -14.29 19.44 -9.94
C PRO A 300 -12.86 19.54 -9.37
N SER A 301 -12.62 18.87 -8.24
CA SER A 301 -11.30 18.84 -7.58
C SER A 301 -10.20 18.28 -8.49
N LEU A 302 -10.53 17.34 -9.38
CA LEU A 302 -9.59 16.67 -10.29
C LEU A 302 -9.38 17.42 -11.63
N GLN A 303 -10.11 18.52 -11.86
CA GLN A 303 -9.96 19.40 -13.04
C GLN A 303 -8.86 20.45 -12.86
N ARG A 304 -8.48 20.73 -11.61
CA ARG A 304 -7.54 21.77 -11.21
C ARG A 304 -6.16 21.17 -10.98
N THR A 305 -5.18 21.58 -11.78
CA THR A 305 -3.80 21.07 -11.70
C THR A 305 -2.78 22.21 -11.62
N ALA A 306 -1.77 22.03 -10.78
CA ALA A 306 -0.71 23.00 -10.54
C ALA A 306 0.42 22.94 -11.57
N SER A 307 0.64 21.79 -12.22
CA SER A 307 1.67 21.62 -13.25
C SER A 307 1.08 21.44 -14.65
N GLY A 308 1.56 22.25 -15.59
CA GLY A 308 1.26 22.12 -17.00
C GLY A 308 1.98 20.93 -17.64
N SER A 309 1.76 19.69 -17.17
CA SER A 309 2.04 18.51 -17.99
C SER A 309 0.98 18.40 -19.09
N SER A 310 0.88 19.45 -19.90
CA SER A 310 0.12 19.46 -21.13
C SER A 310 1.04 18.95 -22.24
N ARG A 311 1.26 17.63 -22.27
CA ARG A 311 1.40 17.02 -23.59
C ARG A 311 0.00 17.05 -24.19
N ARG A 312 -0.28 18.11 -24.96
CA ARG A 312 -1.37 18.12 -25.92
C ARG A 312 -1.10 16.94 -26.86
N LYS A 313 -1.71 15.79 -26.56
CA LYS A 313 -1.67 14.67 -27.49
C LYS A 313 -2.57 15.06 -28.65
N GLU A 314 -1.92 15.32 -29.77
CA GLU A 314 -2.53 15.37 -31.07
C GLU A 314 -3.33 14.07 -31.25
N TYR A 315 -4.65 14.21 -31.42
CA TYR A 315 -5.57 13.09 -31.57
C TYR A 315 -5.31 12.44 -32.94
N VAL A 316 -4.53 11.37 -32.97
CA VAL A 316 -4.26 10.61 -34.21
C VAL A 316 -5.25 9.44 -34.29
N GLY A 317 -6.38 9.67 -34.97
CA GLY A 317 -7.14 8.64 -35.70
C GLY A 317 -7.78 7.47 -34.94
N LYS A 318 -7.69 7.38 -33.60
CA LYS A 318 -8.34 6.33 -32.81
C LYS A 318 -9.56 6.86 -32.04
N TRP A 319 -10.67 6.14 -32.16
CA TRP A 319 -11.95 6.52 -31.54
C TRP A 319 -11.95 6.43 -30.01
N PHE A 320 -11.17 5.50 -29.46
CA PHE A 320 -10.94 5.36 -28.03
C PHE A 320 -9.46 5.12 -27.78
N ASP A 321 -8.79 6.12 -27.21
CA ASP A 321 -7.40 6.01 -26.77
C ASP A 321 -7.35 5.79 -25.27
N TRP A 322 -6.75 4.67 -24.87
CA TRP A 322 -6.34 4.45 -23.49
C TRP A 322 -5.29 5.49 -23.10
N VAL A 323 -5.28 5.88 -21.83
CA VAL A 323 -4.24 6.75 -21.28
C VAL A 323 -2.90 6.04 -21.52
N ALA A 324 -1.92 6.74 -22.12
CA ALA A 324 -0.62 6.10 -22.34
C ALA A 324 -0.03 5.67 -21.00
N ASP A 325 0.61 4.51 -21.00
CA ASP A 325 1.21 3.87 -19.83
C ASP A 325 0.20 3.33 -18.79
N MET A 326 -1.11 3.29 -19.11
CA MET A 326 -2.11 2.58 -18.31
C MET A 326 -2.49 1.22 -18.89
N GLU A 327 -2.69 0.25 -17.98
CA GLU A 327 -3.33 -1.02 -18.34
C GLU A 327 -4.79 -0.80 -18.74
N LYS A 328 -5.26 -1.55 -19.74
CA LYS A 328 -6.64 -1.43 -20.28
C LYS A 328 -7.74 -1.75 -19.26
N PHE A 329 -7.41 -2.54 -18.23
CA PHE A 329 -8.34 -2.91 -17.16
C PHE A 329 -7.55 -3.29 -15.93
N PHE A 330 -8.17 -3.19 -14.76
CA PHE A 330 -7.55 -3.55 -13.50
C PHE A 330 -7.42 -5.07 -13.35
N LYS A 331 -6.19 -5.59 -13.45
CA LYS A 331 -5.91 -7.02 -13.42
C LYS A 331 -5.40 -7.48 -12.06
N GLU A 332 -6.23 -8.26 -11.37
CA GLU A 332 -5.80 -8.95 -10.16
C GLU A 332 -4.95 -10.18 -10.50
N LYS A 333 -3.88 -10.40 -9.73
CA LYS A 333 -2.98 -11.54 -9.87
C LYS A 333 -3.59 -12.77 -9.19
N LYS A 334 -3.49 -13.93 -9.85
CA LYS A 334 -3.90 -15.21 -9.28
C LYS A 334 -2.95 -15.60 -8.14
N TRP A 335 -3.51 -16.17 -7.08
CA TRP A 335 -2.73 -16.78 -6.01
C TRP A 335 -2.05 -18.03 -6.53
N GLN A 336 -0.72 -18.01 -6.50
CA GLN A 336 0.07 -19.21 -6.75
C GLN A 336 0.06 -20.07 -5.48
N PHE A 337 -0.02 -21.40 -5.65
CA PHE A 337 0.01 -22.30 -4.50
C PHE A 337 1.35 -22.22 -3.77
N SER A 338 2.44 -22.22 -4.53
CA SER A 338 3.80 -21.99 -4.05
C SER A 338 4.67 -21.60 -5.23
N LYS A 339 5.70 -20.79 -4.99
CA LYS A 339 6.72 -20.42 -5.99
C LYS A 339 7.73 -21.53 -6.26
N THR A 340 7.63 -22.67 -5.56
CA THR A 340 8.50 -23.84 -5.73
C THR A 340 8.47 -24.40 -7.14
N SER A 341 9.65 -24.79 -7.63
CA SER A 341 9.77 -25.60 -8.84
C SER A 341 9.11 -26.97 -8.64
N THR A 342 8.76 -27.64 -9.73
CA THR A 342 8.09 -28.95 -9.68
C THR A 342 8.93 -30.00 -8.96
N SER A 343 10.25 -29.99 -9.16
CA SER A 343 11.20 -30.91 -8.51
C SER A 343 11.33 -30.63 -7.02
N GLU A 344 11.49 -29.36 -6.61
CA GLU A 344 11.51 -28.97 -5.18
C GLU A 344 10.23 -29.38 -4.48
N ARG A 345 9.08 -29.15 -5.11
CA ARG A 345 7.79 -29.53 -4.54
C ARG A 345 7.68 -31.04 -4.35
N ALA A 346 8.13 -31.84 -5.33
CA ALA A 346 8.14 -33.29 -5.22
C ALA A 346 9.05 -33.77 -4.08
N LEU A 347 10.23 -33.15 -3.91
CA LEU A 347 11.14 -33.45 -2.80
C LEU A 347 10.53 -33.11 -1.44
N VAL A 348 9.90 -31.95 -1.30
CA VAL A 348 9.22 -31.52 -0.05
C VAL A 348 8.08 -32.48 0.31
N ILE A 349 7.26 -32.86 -0.67
CA ILE A 349 6.18 -33.84 -0.48
C ILE A 349 6.77 -35.20 -0.09
N GLY A 350 7.82 -35.66 -0.79
CA GLY A 350 8.49 -36.93 -0.53
C GLY A 350 9.08 -36.98 0.89
N LEU A 351 9.80 -35.94 1.30
CA LEU A 351 10.36 -35.87 2.65
C LEU A 351 9.28 -35.80 3.73
N GLY A 352 8.21 -35.02 3.50
CA GLY A 352 7.06 -34.99 4.39
C GLY A 352 6.41 -36.36 4.54
N ALA A 353 6.31 -37.12 3.45
CA ALA A 353 5.67 -38.45 3.44
C ALA A 353 6.53 -39.46 4.19
N VAL A 354 7.86 -39.40 4.00
CA VAL A 354 8.84 -40.17 4.77
C VAL A 354 8.71 -39.85 6.27
N ASN A 355 8.66 -38.57 6.65
CA ASN A 355 8.48 -38.17 8.06
C ASN A 355 7.17 -38.69 8.64
N LEU A 356 6.04 -38.51 7.94
CA LEU A 356 4.74 -38.99 8.39
C LEU A 356 4.71 -40.52 8.53
N PHE A 357 5.29 -41.23 7.58
CA PHE A 357 5.44 -42.68 7.65
C PHE A 357 6.28 -43.11 8.86
N GLY A 358 7.41 -42.43 9.09
CA GLY A 358 8.24 -42.65 10.27
C GLY A 358 7.47 -42.47 11.57
N VAL A 359 6.65 -41.42 11.70
CA VAL A 359 5.80 -41.18 12.87
C VAL A 359 4.78 -42.31 13.07
N ILE A 360 4.15 -42.80 11.98
CA ILE A 360 3.20 -43.92 12.04
C ILE A 360 3.88 -45.21 12.50
N VAL A 361 5.05 -45.54 11.95
CA VAL A 361 5.83 -46.73 12.35
C VAL A 361 6.32 -46.60 13.79
N LEU A 362 6.78 -45.41 14.19
CA LEU A 362 7.21 -45.15 15.55
C LEU A 362 6.07 -45.40 16.55
N ASN A 363 4.84 -45.03 16.22
CA ASN A 363 3.67 -45.30 17.05
C ASN A 363 3.46 -46.80 17.29
N THR A 364 3.55 -47.62 16.24
CA THR A 364 3.35 -49.08 16.38
C THR A 364 4.45 -49.67 17.25
N LEU A 365 5.72 -49.28 17.02
CA LEU A 365 6.86 -49.75 17.81
C LEU A 365 6.83 -49.29 19.28
N LEU A 366 6.38 -48.07 19.56
CA LEU A 366 6.25 -47.56 20.94
C LEU A 366 5.12 -48.24 21.72
N ASN A 367 4.05 -48.67 21.04
CA ASN A 367 2.92 -49.36 21.68
C ASN A 367 3.18 -50.87 21.89
N GLU A 368 4.02 -51.50 21.05
CA GLU A 368 4.44 -52.90 21.21
C GLU A 368 5.53 -53.10 22.28
N MET A 369 6.09 -52.00 22.81
CA MET A 369 7.17 -52.05 23.80
C MET A 369 6.64 -52.46 25.19
N SER A 370 6.99 -53.69 25.62
CA SER A 370 6.67 -54.27 26.93
C SER A 370 7.75 -54.04 28.00
N VAL A 371 8.91 -53.47 27.63
CA VAL A 371 10.06 -53.21 28.51
C VAL A 371 10.12 -51.73 28.90
N ARG A 372 10.62 -51.42 30.11
CA ARG A 372 10.80 -50.03 30.56
C ARG A 372 11.69 -49.25 29.57
N PRO A 373 11.18 -48.18 28.93
CA PRO A 373 11.97 -47.41 27.98
C PRO A 373 13.18 -46.77 28.67
N GLY A 374 14.34 -46.79 28.00
CA GLY A 374 15.50 -45.97 28.42
C GLY A 374 15.17 -44.48 28.38
N GLY A 375 15.99 -43.64 29.03
CA GLY A 375 15.68 -42.20 29.22
C GLY A 375 15.33 -41.43 27.94
N PHE A 376 16.02 -41.71 26.83
CA PHE A 376 15.71 -41.10 25.51
C PHE A 376 14.35 -41.52 24.96
N LEU A 377 13.98 -42.80 25.06
CA LEU A 377 12.69 -43.30 24.57
C LEU A 377 11.51 -42.78 25.40
N THR A 378 11.70 -42.57 26.70
CA THR A 378 10.70 -41.90 27.55
C THR A 378 10.48 -40.45 27.10
N PHE A 379 11.54 -39.71 26.77
CA PHE A 379 11.42 -38.36 26.20
C PHE A 379 10.64 -38.37 24.88
N VAL A 380 10.97 -39.29 23.97
CA VAL A 380 10.29 -39.44 22.66
C VAL A 380 8.81 -39.76 22.85
N LYS A 381 8.47 -40.67 23.77
CA LYS A 381 7.07 -40.99 24.08
C LYS A 381 6.29 -39.78 24.57
N ASN A 382 6.92 -38.89 25.35
CA ASN A 382 6.28 -37.67 25.84
C ASN A 382 6.05 -36.63 24.73
N ILE A 383 6.98 -36.49 23.79
CA ILE A 383 6.88 -35.52 22.68
C ILE A 383 6.13 -36.10 21.46
N TYR A 384 5.85 -37.41 21.43
CA TYR A 384 5.20 -38.08 20.32
C TYR A 384 3.88 -37.43 19.85
N PRO A 385 2.95 -37.01 20.74
CA PRO A 385 1.74 -36.30 20.30
C PRO A 385 2.05 -35.01 19.52
N LEU A 386 3.10 -34.29 19.91
CA LEU A 386 3.55 -33.09 19.19
C LEU A 386 4.15 -33.45 17.83
N LEU A 387 4.93 -34.53 17.73
CA LEU A 387 5.46 -35.03 16.45
C LEU A 387 4.33 -35.45 15.50
N GLN A 388 3.29 -36.10 16.03
CA GLN A 388 2.11 -36.51 15.26
C GLN A 388 1.32 -35.29 14.75
N ILE A 389 1.04 -34.31 15.62
CA ILE A 389 0.37 -33.07 15.22
C ILE A 389 1.20 -32.35 14.16
N TYR A 390 2.52 -32.26 14.35
CA TYR A 390 3.42 -31.60 13.42
C TYR A 390 3.45 -32.29 12.05
N ALA A 391 3.67 -33.60 12.00
CA ALA A 391 3.68 -34.37 10.75
C ALA A 391 2.32 -34.36 10.03
N GLY A 392 1.22 -34.40 10.77
CA GLY A 392 -0.12 -34.25 10.20
C GLY A 392 -0.35 -32.83 9.64
N SER A 393 0.03 -31.80 10.40
CA SER A 393 -0.13 -30.39 10.02
C SER A 393 0.60 -30.03 8.73
N PHE A 394 1.75 -30.66 8.48
CA PHE A 394 2.56 -30.50 7.27
C PHE A 394 1.76 -30.75 5.99
N PHE A 395 0.76 -31.65 6.03
CA PHE A 395 -0.10 -31.95 4.88
C PHE A 395 -1.48 -31.29 4.98
N THR A 396 -2.07 -31.24 6.18
CA THR A 396 -3.42 -30.69 6.34
C THR A 396 -3.47 -29.18 6.08
N ILE A 397 -2.46 -28.42 6.50
CA ILE A 397 -2.38 -26.97 6.24
C ILE A 397 -2.37 -26.67 4.73
N PRO A 398 -1.42 -27.20 3.93
CA PRO A 398 -1.42 -26.96 2.48
C PRO A 398 -2.67 -27.51 1.78
N LEU A 399 -3.27 -28.61 2.24
CA LEU A 399 -4.52 -29.13 1.67
C LEU A 399 -5.70 -28.17 1.83
N ILE A 400 -5.89 -27.64 3.05
CA ILE A 400 -6.92 -26.62 3.33
C ILE A 400 -6.64 -25.37 2.50
N ARG A 401 -5.37 -24.93 2.48
CA ARG A 401 -4.94 -23.75 1.70
C ARG A 401 -5.22 -23.93 0.21
N TRP A 402 -4.95 -25.10 -0.35
CA TRP A 402 -5.21 -25.39 -1.77
C TRP A 402 -6.69 -25.18 -2.13
N PHE A 403 -7.61 -25.64 -1.28
CA PHE A 403 -9.05 -25.43 -1.49
C PHE A 403 -9.41 -23.93 -1.42
N SER A 404 -8.90 -23.21 -0.42
CA SER A 404 -9.12 -21.75 -0.31
C SER A 404 -8.55 -20.98 -1.49
N ILE A 405 -7.36 -21.33 -1.97
CA ILE A 405 -6.71 -20.72 -3.14
C ILE A 405 -7.53 -20.99 -4.40
N LYS A 406 -8.02 -22.21 -4.59
CA LYS A 406 -8.86 -22.56 -5.75
C LYS A 406 -10.13 -21.71 -5.78
N ARG A 407 -10.80 -21.54 -4.63
CA ARG A 407 -11.99 -20.69 -4.51
C ARG A 407 -11.67 -19.22 -4.79
N LYS A 408 -10.61 -18.68 -4.18
CA LYS A 408 -10.16 -17.29 -4.40
C LYS A 408 -9.79 -17.03 -5.86
N ASN A 409 -9.04 -17.94 -6.49
CA ASN A 409 -8.64 -17.81 -7.89
C ASN A 409 -9.82 -17.83 -8.85
N ASN A 410 -10.85 -18.62 -8.56
CA ASN A 410 -12.07 -18.61 -9.37
C ASN A 410 -12.80 -17.26 -9.26
N GLN A 411 -12.88 -16.70 -8.05
CA GLN A 411 -13.45 -15.35 -7.83
C GLN A 411 -12.66 -14.26 -8.55
N ILE A 412 -11.32 -14.29 -8.43
CA ILE A 412 -10.40 -13.36 -9.13
C ILE A 412 -10.59 -13.48 -10.65
N GLU A 413 -10.68 -14.70 -11.18
CA GLU A 413 -10.87 -14.93 -12.60
C GLU A 413 -12.21 -14.39 -13.10
N ASN A 414 -13.29 -14.57 -12.34
CA ASN A 414 -14.60 -14.02 -12.69
C ASN A 414 -14.59 -12.49 -12.71
N ARG A 415 -13.96 -11.85 -11.72
CA ARG A 415 -13.82 -10.38 -11.68
C ARG A 415 -12.98 -9.85 -12.83
N ASN A 416 -11.83 -10.46 -13.10
CA ASN A 416 -10.98 -10.09 -14.23
C ASN A 416 -11.69 -10.30 -15.57
N LYS A 417 -12.49 -11.36 -15.73
CA LYS A 417 -13.31 -11.59 -16.94
C LYS A 417 -14.36 -10.49 -17.11
N ALA A 418 -15.05 -10.09 -16.05
CA ALA A 418 -16.02 -9.00 -16.09
C ALA A 418 -15.35 -7.69 -16.53
N ARG A 419 -14.25 -7.29 -15.88
CA ARG A 419 -13.49 -6.08 -16.25
C ARG A 419 -12.98 -6.09 -17.69
N LEU A 420 -12.53 -7.26 -18.16
CA LEU A 420 -12.11 -7.44 -19.55
C LEU A 420 -13.27 -7.28 -20.55
N GLN A 421 -14.48 -7.72 -20.19
CA GLN A 421 -15.66 -7.51 -21.04
C GLN A 421 -16.00 -6.03 -21.17
N PHE A 422 -15.97 -5.27 -20.08
CA PHE A 422 -16.15 -3.82 -20.12
C PHE A 422 -15.06 -3.12 -20.93
N ALA A 423 -13.80 -3.50 -20.75
CA ALA A 423 -12.70 -2.94 -21.54
C ALA A 423 -12.89 -3.19 -23.05
N ARG A 424 -13.38 -4.37 -23.45
CA ARG A 424 -13.71 -4.67 -24.85
C ARG A 424 -14.90 -3.86 -25.36
N ALA A 425 -15.92 -3.66 -24.53
CA ALA A 425 -17.07 -2.83 -24.89
C ALA A 425 -16.66 -1.37 -25.17
N LEU A 426 -15.64 -0.85 -24.48
CA LEU A 426 -15.08 0.48 -24.75
C LEU A 426 -14.22 0.54 -26.03
N GLU A 427 -13.55 -0.55 -26.42
CA GLU A 427 -12.79 -0.62 -27.68
C GLU A 427 -13.70 -0.64 -28.91
N SER A 428 -14.88 -1.23 -28.80
CA SER A 428 -15.91 -1.26 -29.86
C SER A 428 -17.27 -0.81 -29.31
N PRO A 429 -17.46 0.50 -29.06
CA PRO A 429 -18.66 1.01 -28.41
C PRO A 429 -19.87 1.01 -29.35
N ASP A 430 -21.02 0.66 -28.81
CA ASP A 430 -22.32 0.87 -29.46
C ASP A 430 -22.58 2.37 -29.69
N ILE A 431 -23.48 2.71 -30.62
CA ILE A 431 -23.76 4.11 -30.98
C ILE A 431 -24.17 4.96 -29.77
N ALA A 432 -24.97 4.39 -28.85
CA ALA A 432 -25.40 5.08 -27.64
C ALA A 432 -24.22 5.36 -26.69
N LEU A 433 -23.40 4.34 -26.41
CA LEU A 433 -22.21 4.49 -25.57
C LEU A 433 -21.23 5.50 -26.19
N ARG A 434 -21.06 5.44 -27.51
CA ARG A 434 -20.19 6.34 -28.25
C ARG A 434 -20.60 7.82 -28.11
N ARG A 435 -21.90 8.12 -28.11
CA ARG A 435 -22.42 9.47 -27.86
C ARG A 435 -22.18 9.91 -26.43
N LYS A 436 -22.54 9.08 -25.44
CA LYS A 436 -22.28 9.33 -24.02
C LYS A 436 -20.80 9.65 -23.74
N LEU A 437 -19.89 8.92 -24.38
CA LEU A 437 -18.45 9.16 -24.28
C LEU A 437 -18.02 10.49 -24.90
N LEU A 438 -18.62 10.92 -26.02
CA LEU A 438 -18.34 12.23 -26.60
C LEU A 438 -18.87 13.37 -25.71
N SER A 439 -20.09 13.25 -25.20
CA SER A 439 -20.68 14.24 -24.29
C SER A 439 -19.80 14.45 -23.05
N ALA A 440 -19.22 13.37 -22.50
CA ALA A 440 -18.24 13.46 -21.42
C ALA A 440 -16.96 14.23 -21.80
N ARG A 441 -16.51 14.13 -23.06
CA ARG A 441 -15.34 14.84 -23.57
C ARG A 441 -15.62 16.32 -23.77
N ASP A 442 -16.81 16.66 -24.26
CA ASP A 442 -17.21 18.05 -24.50
C ASP A 442 -17.41 18.82 -23.19
N MET A 443 -17.88 18.14 -22.13
CA MET A 443 -18.01 18.72 -20.78
C MET A 443 -16.70 18.76 -19.99
N ALA A 444 -15.65 18.06 -20.45
CA ALA A 444 -14.38 17.99 -19.75
C ALA A 444 -13.64 19.32 -19.78
N GLN A 445 -13.14 19.75 -18.62
CA GLN A 445 -12.39 20.98 -18.45
C GLN A 445 -11.12 20.72 -17.67
N LYS A 446 -9.99 21.25 -18.16
CA LYS A 446 -8.71 21.17 -17.46
C LYS A 446 -8.16 22.57 -17.27
N THR A 447 -8.13 23.01 -16.03
CA THR A 447 -7.55 24.30 -15.67
C THR A 447 -6.16 24.08 -15.07
N VAL A 448 -5.15 24.59 -15.76
CA VAL A 448 -3.78 24.61 -15.26
C VAL A 448 -3.55 25.97 -14.61
N ILE A 449 -3.27 25.96 -13.30
CA ILE A 449 -3.07 27.18 -12.54
C ILE A 449 -1.59 27.56 -12.63
N GLY A 450 -1.28 28.45 -13.55
CA GLY A 450 0.06 29.01 -13.72
C GLY A 450 0.45 29.96 -12.58
N LYS A 451 1.69 30.46 -12.61
CA LYS A 451 2.17 31.46 -11.63
C LYS A 451 1.57 32.85 -11.87
N ASP A 452 1.16 33.10 -13.11
CA ASP A 452 0.52 34.31 -13.61
C ASP A 452 -0.89 34.54 -13.06
N ARG A 453 -1.54 33.50 -12.52
CA ARG A 453 -2.89 33.58 -11.94
C ARG A 453 -2.90 33.61 -10.41
N ILE A 454 -1.73 33.64 -9.77
CA ILE A 454 -1.64 33.67 -8.31
C ILE A 454 -1.93 35.08 -7.83
N VAL A 455 -2.91 35.22 -6.93
CA VAL A 455 -3.31 36.50 -6.34
C VAL A 455 -2.73 36.67 -4.94
N TYR A 456 -2.61 35.58 -4.19
CA TYR A 456 -2.11 35.62 -2.81
C TYR A 456 -1.08 34.52 -2.55
N SER A 457 -0.05 34.83 -1.76
CA SER A 457 0.94 33.85 -1.30
C SER A 457 1.25 34.07 0.18
N THR A 458 1.29 33.00 0.96
CA THR A 458 1.61 33.10 2.40
C THR A 458 3.11 33.33 2.67
N ASP A 459 3.98 33.21 1.65
CA ASP A 459 5.43 33.44 1.78
C ASP A 459 5.80 34.93 1.75
N ARG A 460 4.96 35.79 1.14
CA ARG A 460 5.21 37.22 1.01
C ARG A 460 4.45 38.01 2.06
N ASP A 461 4.98 39.16 2.46
CA ASP A 461 4.25 40.05 3.37
C ASP A 461 3.05 40.67 2.64
N MET A 462 1.93 40.87 3.33
CA MET A 462 0.67 41.38 2.75
C MET A 462 0.87 42.73 2.06
N MET A 463 1.83 43.54 2.53
CA MET A 463 2.15 44.87 2.00
C MET A 463 2.93 44.84 0.68
N GLU A 464 3.63 43.74 0.38
CA GLU A 464 4.34 43.53 -0.89
C GLU A 464 3.43 42.90 -1.97
N GLN A 465 2.28 42.36 -1.57
CA GLN A 465 1.30 41.71 -2.44
C GLN A 465 0.28 42.72 -2.99
N ASN A 466 0.78 43.82 -3.58
CA ASN A 466 -0.04 44.95 -4.01
C ASN A 466 -0.78 44.62 -5.33
N TYR A 467 -1.79 43.75 -5.23
CA TYR A 467 -2.66 43.24 -6.30
C TYR A 467 -3.20 44.33 -7.23
N GLU A 468 -3.55 45.50 -6.66
CA GLU A 468 -4.09 46.60 -7.44
C GLU A 468 -3.09 47.19 -8.44
N THR A 469 -1.77 47.06 -8.24
CA THR A 469 -0.79 47.71 -9.16
C THR A 469 -0.60 46.89 -10.44
N ASP A 470 -0.43 45.56 -10.31
CA ASP A 470 -0.19 44.68 -11.46
C ASP A 470 -1.45 44.49 -12.33
N GLU A 471 -2.65 44.44 -11.73
CA GLU A 471 -3.90 44.33 -12.49
C GLU A 471 -4.22 45.62 -13.25
N TRP A 472 -3.91 46.78 -12.66
CA TRP A 472 -4.09 48.09 -13.27
C TRP A 472 -3.12 48.32 -14.42
N ASP A 473 -1.85 47.94 -14.27
CA ASP A 473 -0.85 47.94 -15.36
C ASP A 473 -1.23 46.99 -16.51
N ARG A 474 -1.82 45.82 -16.21
CA ARG A 474 -2.29 44.89 -17.25
C ARG A 474 -3.45 45.49 -18.04
N ARG A 475 -4.45 46.05 -17.35
CA ARG A 475 -5.58 46.73 -18.01
C ARG A 475 -5.14 47.94 -18.81
N PHE A 476 -4.16 48.71 -18.32
CA PHE A 476 -3.57 49.82 -19.08
C PHE A 476 -2.93 49.37 -20.39
N LYS A 477 -2.16 48.27 -20.36
CA LYS A 477 -1.53 47.70 -21.56
C LYS A 477 -2.52 47.08 -22.54
N GLU A 478 -3.65 46.55 -22.05
CA GLU A 478 -4.74 46.06 -22.91
C GLU A 478 -5.45 47.21 -23.61
N LEU A 479 -5.66 48.33 -22.91
CA LEU A 479 -6.24 49.56 -23.47
C LEU A 479 -5.32 50.23 -24.51
N GLU A 480 -4.01 50.33 -24.22
CA GLU A 480 -3.01 50.85 -25.18
C GLU A 480 -2.84 49.99 -26.44
N LYS A 481 -3.26 48.72 -26.42
CA LYS A 481 -3.25 47.83 -27.59
C LYS A 481 -4.54 47.87 -28.39
N SER A 482 -5.62 48.42 -27.82
CA SER A 482 -6.93 48.53 -28.45
C SER A 482 -7.18 49.87 -29.14
N ASP A 483 -6.32 50.87 -28.89
CA ASP A 483 -6.14 52.08 -29.71
C ASP A 483 -5.06 51.85 -30.79
#